data_AF-A0A3D5SVV3-F1
#
_entry.id   AF-A0A3D5SVV3-F1
#
_cell.length_a   1.000
_cell.length_b   1.000
_cell.length_c   1.000
_cell.angle_alpha   90.00
_cell.angle_beta   90.00
_cell.angle_gamma   90.00
#
_symmetry.space_group_name_H-M   'P 1'
#
loop_
_entity.id
_entity.type
_entity.pdbx_description
1 polymer ?
#
loop_
_entity_poly.entity_id
_entity_poly.type
_entity_poly.pdbx_seq_one_letter_code
_entity_poly.pdbx_strand_id
1 'polypeptide(L)'
;MLLHPQIDPVAIHLGPLAVHWYGLTYLAAFGLFFWLARLRLRHEPFASINGPQAWSPRDVEDILFLGVMGVILGGRIGYCLFYKPGYYAAHPLEVFAVWQGGM
;
A
#
# COMPACT_ATOMS: atom_id res chain seq x y z
N MET A 1 28.70 20.52 -8.69
CA MET A 1 27.52 20.16 -7.88
C MET A 1 26.51 19.53 -8.81
N LEU A 2 26.00 18.33 -8.51
CA LEU A 2 24.92 17.74 -9.30
C LEU A 2 23.64 18.53 -9.03
N LEU A 3 23.08 19.16 -10.06
CA LEU A 3 21.79 19.83 -9.97
C LEU A 3 20.71 18.76 -9.79
N HIS A 4 19.83 18.95 -8.80
CA HIS A 4 18.70 18.06 -8.60
C HIS A 4 17.79 18.12 -9.85
N PRO A 5 17.46 16.98 -10.48
CA PRO A 5 16.54 16.96 -11.60
C PRO A 5 15.16 17.48 -11.19
N GLN A 6 14.63 18.46 -11.91
CA GLN A 6 13.29 18.99 -11.70
C GLN A 6 12.28 18.07 -12.40
N ILE A 7 12.01 16.91 -11.80
CA ILE A 7 11.05 15.94 -12.32
C ILE A 7 9.64 16.37 -11.87
N ASP A 8 8.71 16.43 -12.81
CA ASP A 8 7.30 16.63 -12.50
C ASP A 8 6.79 15.48 -11.62
N PRO A 9 6.24 15.75 -10.41
CA PRO A 9 5.73 14.70 -9.54
C PRO A 9 4.52 13.96 -10.12
N VAL A 10 3.81 14.56 -11.08
CA VAL A 10 2.67 13.95 -11.77
C VAL A 10 3.19 13.15 -12.98
N ALA A 11 2.88 11.86 -12.98
CA ALA A 11 3.24 10.96 -14.07
C ALA A 11 2.24 11.07 -15.22
N ILE A 12 0.94 11.07 -14.90
CA ILE A 12 -0.15 11.05 -15.89
C ILE A 12 -1.32 11.89 -15.39
N HIS A 13 -1.88 12.73 -16.25
CA HIS A 13 -3.14 13.42 -16.01
C HIS A 13 -4.29 12.68 -16.69
N LEU A 14 -5.29 12.28 -15.90
CA LEU A 14 -6.55 11.71 -16.37
C LEU A 14 -7.67 12.70 -16.07
N GLY A 15 -7.77 13.76 -16.88
CA GLY A 15 -8.69 14.88 -16.63
C GLY A 15 -8.36 15.59 -15.30
N PRO A 16 -9.30 15.69 -14.34
CA PRO A 16 -9.04 16.30 -13.03
C PRO A 16 -8.20 15.41 -12.10
N LEU A 17 -7.96 14.14 -12.44
CA LEU A 17 -7.22 13.19 -11.62
C LEU A 17 -5.72 13.21 -11.99
N ALA A 18 -4.89 13.62 -11.04
CA ALA A 18 -3.43 13.59 -11.19
C ALA A 18 -2.84 12.30 -10.59
N VAL A 19 -2.30 11.42 -11.44
CA VAL A 19 -1.61 10.21 -11.03
C VAL A 19 -0.14 10.53 -10.80
N HIS A 20 0.32 10.41 -9.55
CA HIS A 20 1.68 10.76 -9.17
C HIS A 20 2.63 9.56 -9.30
N TRP A 21 3.91 9.84 -9.53
CA TRP A 21 4.95 8.80 -9.63
C TRP A 21 5.03 7.90 -8.40
N TYR A 22 4.87 8.45 -7.20
CA TYR A 22 4.90 7.65 -5.98
C TYR A 22 3.77 6.61 -5.94
N GLY A 23 2.58 6.96 -6.45
CA GLY A 23 1.46 6.03 -6.52
C GLY A 23 1.73 4.89 -7.50
N LEU A 24 2.37 5.20 -8.64
CA LEU A 24 2.79 4.21 -9.61
C LEU A 24 3.88 3.28 -9.06
N THR A 25 4.85 3.81 -8.31
CA THR A 25 5.90 2.96 -7.71
C THR A 25 5.34 2.07 -6.62
N TYR A 26 4.36 2.53 -5.83
CA TYR A 26 3.62 1.65 -4.89
C TYR A 26 2.89 0.53 -5.63
N LEU A 27 2.16 0.85 -6.70
CA LEU A 27 1.46 -0.15 -7.51
C LEU A 27 2.44 -1.17 -8.10
N ALA A 28 3.57 -0.70 -8.63
CA ALA A 28 4.62 -1.56 -9.16
C ALA A 28 5.22 -2.46 -8.06
N ALA A 29 5.46 -1.93 -6.85
CA ALA A 29 5.96 -2.71 -5.73
C ALA A 29 4.96 -3.80 -5.28
N PHE A 30 3.66 -3.49 -5.22
CA PHE A 30 2.63 -4.48 -4.89
C PHE A 30 2.52 -5.56 -5.97
N GLY A 31 2.56 -5.17 -7.25
CA GLY A 31 2.59 -6.13 -8.36
C GLY A 31 3.82 -7.04 -8.33
N LEU A 32 4.99 -6.46 -8.03
CA LEU A 32 6.24 -7.20 -7.89
C LEU A 32 6.17 -8.17 -6.71
N PHE A 33 5.68 -7.73 -5.55
CA PHE A 33 5.46 -8.60 -4.39
C PHE A 33 4.54 -9.77 -4.75
N PHE A 34 3.40 -9.50 -5.38
CA PHE A 34 2.44 -10.53 -5.76
C PHE A 34 3.08 -11.59 -6.68
N TRP A 35 3.79 -11.13 -7.71
CA TRP A 35 4.45 -12.01 -8.65
C TRP A 35 5.55 -12.84 -7.99
N LEU A 36 6.44 -12.21 -7.23
CA LEU A 36 7.54 -12.89 -6.54
C LEU A 36 7.04 -13.86 -5.47
N ALA A 37 6.00 -13.50 -4.71
CA ALA A 37 5.40 -14.36 -3.70
C ALA A 37 4.76 -15.60 -4.34
N ARG A 38 4.08 -15.47 -5.49
CA ARG A 38 3.57 -16.62 -6.25
C ARG A 38 4.67 -17.51 -6.79
N LEU A 39 5.77 -16.91 -7.28
CA LEU A 39 6.95 -17.69 -7.67
C LEU A 39 7.54 -18.43 -6.46
N ARG A 40 7.59 -17.78 -5.29
CA ARG A 40 8.11 -18.35 -4.05
C ARG A 40 7.38 -19.61 -3.61
N LEU A 41 6.07 -19.70 -3.84
CA LEU A 41 5.29 -20.92 -3.55
C LEU A 41 5.79 -22.16 -4.31
N ARG A 42 6.51 -21.96 -5.42
CA ARG A 42 7.06 -23.05 -6.25
C ARG A 42 8.44 -23.53 -5.76
N HIS A 43 8.98 -22.95 -4.69
CA HIS A 43 10.27 -23.31 -4.10
C HIS A 43 10.08 -23.91 -2.71
N GLU A 44 11.05 -24.73 -2.30
CA GLU A 44 11.11 -25.26 -0.93
C GLU A 44 11.24 -24.14 0.13
N PRO A 45 10.62 -24.28 1.32
CA PRO A 45 9.84 -25.45 1.76
C PRO A 45 8.39 -25.47 1.23
N PHE A 46 7.90 -24.37 0.66
CA PHE A 46 6.49 -24.23 0.30
C PHE A 46 6.02 -25.22 -0.75
N ALA A 47 6.90 -25.63 -1.67
CA ALA A 47 6.62 -26.60 -2.71
C ALA A 47 6.37 -28.04 -2.20
N SER A 48 6.98 -28.43 -1.08
CA SER A 48 6.81 -29.77 -0.50
C SER A 48 5.68 -29.89 0.51
N ILE A 49 5.12 -28.75 0.96
CA ILE A 49 3.98 -28.76 1.88
C ILE A 49 2.73 -29.21 1.12
N ASN A 50 2.14 -30.32 1.57
CA ASN A 50 0.95 -30.90 0.99
C ASN A 50 -0.18 -31.01 2.02
N GLY A 51 -1.42 -31.04 1.55
CA GLY A 51 -2.61 -31.14 2.39
C GLY A 51 -3.16 -29.78 2.86
N PRO A 52 -3.97 -29.74 3.93
CA PRO A 52 -4.68 -28.53 4.36
C PRO A 52 -3.79 -27.34 4.75
N GLN A 53 -2.49 -27.58 4.97
CA GLN A 53 -1.50 -26.55 5.32
C GLN A 53 -0.71 -26.05 4.11
N ALA A 54 -0.97 -26.58 2.91
CA ALA A 54 -0.30 -26.15 1.70
C ALA A 54 -0.68 -24.71 1.37
N TRP A 55 0.33 -23.91 1.07
CA TRP A 55 0.14 -22.51 0.71
C TRP A 55 -0.43 -22.41 -0.71
N SER A 56 -1.54 -21.69 -0.83
CA SER A 56 -2.21 -21.43 -2.08
C SER A 56 -1.89 -20.03 -2.60
N PRO A 57 -2.06 -19.76 -3.90
CA PRO A 57 -1.99 -18.40 -4.42
C PRO A 57 -2.95 -17.42 -3.74
N ARG A 58 -4.08 -17.92 -3.21
CA ARG A 58 -5.06 -17.10 -2.50
C ARG A 58 -4.51 -16.56 -1.19
N ASP A 59 -3.69 -17.34 -0.47
CA ASP A 59 -3.06 -16.87 0.77
C ASP A 59 -2.14 -15.67 0.51
N VAL A 60 -1.47 -15.64 -0.65
CA VAL A 60 -0.66 -14.50 -1.08
C VAL A 60 -1.52 -13.27 -1.38
N GLU A 61 -2.68 -13.46 -2.01
CA GLU A 61 -3.66 -12.38 -2.27
C GLU A 61 -4.20 -11.82 -0.95
N ASP A 62 -4.57 -12.69 -0.03
CA ASP A 62 -5.09 -12.31 1.29
C ASP A 62 -4.03 -11.57 2.11
N ILE A 63 -2.77 -12.03 2.10
CA ILE A 63 -1.66 -11.33 2.77
C ILE A 63 -1.42 -9.96 2.15
N LEU A 64 -1.37 -9.86 0.82
CA LEU A 64 -1.18 -8.58 0.15
C LEU A 64 -2.32 -7.61 0.49
N PHE A 65 -3.56 -8.10 0.43
CA PHE A 65 -4.74 -7.31 0.75
C PHE A 65 -4.72 -6.81 2.19
N LEU A 66 -4.49 -7.71 3.16
CA LEU A 66 -4.41 -7.36 4.58
C LEU A 66 -3.24 -6.41 4.87
N GLY A 67 -2.11 -6.59 4.18
CA GLY A 67 -0.95 -5.70 4.28
C GLY A 67 -1.26 -4.29 3.79
N VAL A 68 -1.87 -4.16 2.60
CA VAL A 68 -2.28 -2.87 2.04
C VAL A 68 -3.32 -2.19 2.94
N MET A 69 -4.32 -2.93 3.41
CA MET A 69 -5.31 -2.43 4.38
C MET A 69 -4.64 -1.97 5.68
N GLY A 70 -3.66 -2.73 6.18
CA GLY A 70 -2.90 -2.39 7.38
C GLY A 70 -2.12 -1.10 7.23
N VAL A 71 -1.49 -0.86 6.08
CA VAL A 71 -0.77 0.40 5.79
C VAL A 71 -1.75 1.58 5.75
N ILE A 72 -2.86 1.45 5.03
CA ILE A 72 -3.85 2.54 4.88
C ILE A 72 -4.49 2.88 6.23
N LEU A 73 -5.00 1.87 6.93
CA LEU A 73 -5.66 2.06 8.22
C LEU A 73 -4.67 2.49 9.30
N GLY A 74 -3.49 1.84 9.35
CA GLY A 74 -2.44 2.13 10.32
C GLY A 74 -1.88 3.54 10.14
N GLY A 75 -1.58 3.94 8.91
CA GLY A 75 -1.14 5.30 8.59
C GLY A 75 -2.19 6.34 8.99
N ARG A 76 -3.46 6.12 8.63
CA ARG A 76 -4.54 7.05 8.97
C ARG A 76 -4.76 7.17 10.47
N ILE A 77 -4.87 6.05 11.18
CA ILE A 77 -5.06 6.04 12.64
C ILE A 77 -3.84 6.66 13.32
N GLY A 78 -2.63 6.30 12.88
CA GLY A 78 -1.38 6.87 13.38
C GLY A 78 -1.32 8.38 13.20
N TYR A 79 -1.66 8.88 12.02
CA TYR A 79 -1.74 10.32 11.75
C TYR A 79 -2.73 11.01 12.70
N CYS A 80 -3.92 10.45 12.84
CA CYS A 80 -4.97 11.02 13.68
C CYS A 80 -4.56 11.06 15.16
N LEU A 81 -3.96 9.99 15.67
CA LEU A 81 -3.59 9.88 17.09
C LEU A 81 -2.31 10.65 17.44
N PHE A 82 -1.28 10.61 16.58
CA PHE A 82 0.03 11.17 16.91
C PHE A 82 0.25 12.60 16.41
N TYR A 83 -0.39 13.02 15.31
CA TYR A 83 -0.14 14.34 14.72
C TYR A 83 -1.25 15.35 15.02
N LYS A 84 -2.53 14.93 15.01
CA LYS A 84 -3.68 15.84 15.20
C LYS A 84 -4.78 15.31 16.13
N PRO A 85 -4.45 14.80 17.34
CA PRO A 85 -5.44 14.17 18.21
C PRO A 85 -6.59 15.10 18.63
N GLY A 86 -6.29 16.36 18.97
CA GLY A 86 -7.32 17.33 19.38
C GLY A 86 -8.29 17.70 18.27
N TYR A 87 -7.82 17.77 17.02
CA TYR A 87 -8.66 18.08 15.87
C TYR A 87 -9.62 16.93 15.55
N TYR A 88 -9.11 15.69 15.51
CA TYR A 88 -9.95 14.53 15.23
C TYR A 88 -10.87 14.14 16.40
N ALA A 89 -10.54 14.54 17.63
CA ALA A 89 -11.47 14.42 18.75
C ALA A 89 -12.71 15.34 18.59
N ALA A 90 -12.52 16.53 18.00
CA ALA A 90 -13.63 17.43 17.67
C ALA A 90 -14.35 17.05 16.36
N HIS A 91 -13.65 16.41 15.43
CA HIS A 91 -14.16 16.02 14.10
C HIS A 91 -13.93 14.52 13.80
N PRO A 92 -14.60 13.61 14.53
CA PRO A 92 -14.33 12.16 14.43
C PRO A 92 -14.65 11.55 13.06
N LEU A 93 -15.58 12.12 12.31
CA LEU A 93 -15.93 11.63 10.96
C LEU A 93 -14.86 11.95 9.92
N GLU A 94 -13.98 12.93 10.16
CA GLU A 94 -12.93 13.31 9.21
C GLU A 94 -11.79 12.28 9.15
N VAL A 95 -11.76 11.31 10.06
CA VAL A 95 -10.84 10.17 9.98
C VAL A 95 -11.03 9.40 8.67
N PHE A 96 -12.24 9.36 8.09
CA PHE A 96 -12.50 8.69 6.81
C PHE A 96 -12.12 9.52 5.57
N ALA A 97 -11.80 10.80 5.73
CA ALA A 97 -11.46 11.72 4.64
C ALA A 97 -10.02 11.53 4.14
N VAL A 98 -9.69 10.33 3.66
CA VAL A 98 -8.35 9.94 3.19
C VAL A 98 -7.86 10.74 1.98
N TRP A 99 -8.79 11.36 1.22
CA TRP A 99 -8.47 12.21 0.06
C TRP A 99 -7.88 13.57 0.44
N GLN A 100 -8.01 14.01 1.69
CA GLN A 100 -7.38 15.25 2.17
C GLN A 100 -5.88 15.07 2.48
N GLY A 101 -5.32 13.88 2.23
CA GLY A 101 -3.99 13.50 2.66
C GLY A 101 -3.93 13.20 4.17
N GLY A 102 -2.73 12.97 4.69
CA GLY A 102 -2.53 12.61 6.11
C GLY A 102 -2.75 11.12 6.38
N MET A 103 -1.96 10.29 5.70
CA MET A 103 -1.69 8.89 6.06
C MET A 103 -0.23 8.77 6.49
#